data_AF-A0A7C3CM05-F1
#
_entry.id   AF-A0A7C3CM05-F1
#
_cell.length_a   1.000
_cell.length_b   1.000
_cell.length_c   1.000
_cell.angle_alpha   90.00
_cell.angle_beta   90.00
_cell.angle_gamma   90.00
#
_symmetry.space_group_name_H-M   'P 1'
#
loop_
_entity.id
_entity.type
_entity.pdbx_description
1 polymer ?
#
loop_
_entity_poly.entity_id
_entity_poly.type
_entity_poly.pdbx_seq_one_letter_code
_entity_poly.pdbx_strand_id
1 'polypeptide(L)'
;MKPKNDSRSVQDHLPIKPSLRAYYALAVADGILLRSAEKMTLIRATPEKSARIQQVIALCDGQHTMAELITNIPACRPSDVIATLRQLHTHDMLTALTKPATQIRFANRFPPATQPPNHNLTSLLVLTVGKLGQALQTRLRHSAYRNITWQPITAQWDRAQLTQMITQYDRVIVISDGPAFLLLQAVGYVCQQVGIAWLAAWHFGDRVRVVRFPQTENAPCFDCFLLRRQAVEQQQMAWRHFVAAVARTGWRGFVPYALTPAELDFGAGVLQLELSAWLNAPEPVCGSQFVDYHLASGQHSDHPFLRVPTCPCCKQPQDAPYARRGLLAWRQTNTGRKPRDLLAYATDALSGILTQQVTHSAELFSIPMHKVAITSTNLAVLTDHAAQKFVAQAASLDSPALAQQRAQQQLLKFYAVRLFDSAELHKATYHAIESDALEPRRLLHYTPAQKRQTAFPFSAFDPDQIIEWVWGYSLKSERPLLVPAQFALYQPDATPQFDAAHMAGVGIGRTMQNAILDGLHSVVHYDALTI
;
A
#
# COMPACT_ATOMS: atom_id res chain seq x y z
N MET A 1 32.20 39.13 -1.75
CA MET A 1 32.92 38.73 -0.51
C MET A 1 32.00 37.83 0.29
N LYS A 2 32.26 36.57 0.67
CA LYS A 2 33.37 35.60 0.55
C LYS A 2 32.70 34.23 0.25
N PRO A 3 33.34 33.28 -0.46
CA PRO A 3 32.84 31.92 -0.53
C PRO A 3 33.05 31.24 0.84
N LYS A 4 31.98 30.66 1.40
CA LYS A 4 32.09 29.80 2.60
C LYS A 4 32.76 28.50 2.17
N ASN A 5 34.00 28.39 2.60
CA ASN A 5 34.87 27.24 2.50
C ASN A 5 34.43 26.21 3.57
N ASP A 6 33.45 25.37 3.26
CA ASP A 6 33.09 24.21 4.09
C ASP A 6 33.90 22.98 3.66
N SER A 7 35.20 23.03 3.96
CA SER A 7 36.15 21.92 3.75
C SER A 7 36.48 21.16 5.05
N ARG A 8 35.62 21.25 6.07
CA ARG A 8 35.88 20.67 7.41
C ARG A 8 34.83 19.69 7.97
N SER A 9 33.93 19.12 7.17
CA SER A 9 32.96 18.10 7.65
C SER A 9 33.12 16.69 7.06
N VAL A 10 34.20 16.38 6.33
CA VAL A 10 34.42 15.05 5.69
C VAL A 10 35.55 14.25 6.38
N GLN A 11 35.76 14.48 7.68
CA GLN A 11 36.82 13.77 8.43
C GLN A 11 36.38 12.44 9.07
N ASP A 12 35.09 12.07 9.10
CA ASP A 12 34.68 10.99 10.03
C ASP A 12 34.10 9.67 9.46
N HIS A 13 33.92 9.47 8.14
CA HIS A 13 33.20 8.25 7.67
C HIS A 13 33.84 7.47 6.50
N LEU A 14 35.17 7.46 6.37
CA LEU A 14 35.80 6.48 5.47
C LEU A 14 35.76 5.07 6.11
N PRO A 15 35.46 4.01 5.33
CA PRO A 15 35.47 2.65 5.84
C PRO A 15 36.87 2.22 6.31
N ILE A 16 36.95 1.58 7.48
CA ILE A 16 38.22 1.13 8.13
C ILE A 16 39.06 0.26 7.18
N LYS A 17 38.39 -0.64 6.46
CA LYS A 17 38.94 -1.44 5.36
C LYS A 17 38.11 -1.20 4.10
N PRO A 18 38.52 -0.27 3.22
CA PRO A 18 37.73 0.09 2.05
C PRO A 18 37.74 -1.05 1.03
N SER A 19 36.56 -1.48 0.60
CA SER A 19 36.39 -2.37 -0.55
C SER A 19 35.67 -1.63 -1.67
N LEU A 20 36.12 -1.82 -2.91
CA LEU A 20 35.36 -1.39 -4.07
C LEU A 20 34.07 -2.20 -4.19
N ARG A 21 32.97 -1.54 -4.55
CA ARG A 21 31.71 -2.23 -4.84
C ARG A 21 31.78 -2.92 -6.21
N ALA A 22 31.45 -4.20 -6.25
CA ALA A 22 31.40 -5.03 -7.46
C ALA A 22 30.30 -4.63 -8.47
N TYR A 23 29.49 -3.60 -8.16
CA TYR A 23 28.44 -3.05 -9.01
C TYR A 23 28.98 -2.27 -10.22
N TYR A 24 30.21 -1.73 -10.13
CA TYR A 24 30.81 -0.91 -11.18
C TYR A 24 31.89 -1.69 -11.94
N ALA A 25 31.77 -1.73 -13.26
CA ALA A 25 32.88 -2.04 -14.14
C ALA A 25 33.80 -0.82 -14.21
N LEU A 26 35.11 -1.06 -14.12
CA LEU A 26 36.13 -0.02 -14.08
C LEU A 26 36.99 -0.08 -15.34
N ALA A 27 37.20 1.07 -15.99
CA ALA A 27 38.15 1.23 -17.07
C ALA A 27 39.01 2.49 -16.82
N VAL A 28 40.30 2.41 -17.15
CA VAL A 28 41.26 3.50 -16.95
C VAL A 28 41.69 4.03 -18.32
N ALA A 29 41.62 5.35 -18.50
CA ALA A 29 42.04 6.10 -19.69
C ALA A 29 42.54 7.50 -19.26
N ASP A 30 42.11 8.60 -19.90
CA ASP A 30 42.31 9.99 -19.46
C ASP A 30 41.45 10.35 -18.21
N GLY A 31 41.43 9.43 -17.25
CA GLY A 31 40.55 9.41 -16.10
C GLY A 31 40.14 7.98 -15.73
N ILE A 32 39.17 7.87 -14.84
CA ILE A 32 38.57 6.58 -14.44
C ILE A 32 37.13 6.59 -14.87
N LEU A 33 36.80 5.67 -15.76
CA LEU A 33 35.45 5.41 -16.19
C LEU A 33 34.85 4.32 -15.34
N LEU A 34 33.67 4.62 -14.80
CA LEU A 34 32.90 3.73 -13.96
C LEU A 34 31.57 3.52 -14.63
N ARG A 35 31.25 2.26 -14.93
CA ARG A 35 30.01 1.91 -15.59
C ARG A 35 29.28 0.85 -14.78
N SER A 36 28.08 1.17 -14.34
CA SER A 36 27.07 0.17 -13.98
C SER A 36 26.08 -0.01 -15.13
N ALA A 37 25.08 -0.86 -14.94
CA ALA A 37 23.96 -0.96 -15.88
C ALA A 37 23.18 0.36 -16.02
N GLU A 38 23.15 1.20 -14.98
CA GLU A 38 22.27 2.37 -14.88
C GLU A 38 23.00 3.71 -14.96
N LYS A 39 24.30 3.74 -14.64
CA LYS A 39 25.07 4.99 -14.53
C LYS A 39 26.46 4.85 -15.10
N MET A 40 26.89 5.88 -15.81
CA MET A 40 28.27 6.10 -16.20
C MET A 40 28.81 7.31 -15.43
N THR A 41 29.99 7.18 -14.84
CA THR A 41 30.68 8.26 -14.13
C THR A 41 32.11 8.32 -14.60
N LEU A 42 32.56 9.51 -15.00
CA LEU A 42 33.94 9.76 -15.38
C LEU A 42 34.60 10.63 -14.30
N ILE A 43 35.60 10.09 -13.65
CA ILE A 43 36.51 10.87 -12.82
C ILE A 43 37.64 11.37 -13.72
N ARG A 44 37.57 12.63 -14.15
CA ARG A 44 38.64 13.25 -14.93
C ARG A 44 39.90 13.39 -14.09
N ALA A 45 41.01 12.92 -14.61
CA ALA A 45 42.31 12.99 -13.97
C ALA A 45 43.40 13.05 -15.03
N THR A 46 44.55 13.65 -14.71
CA THR A 46 45.74 13.55 -15.56
C THR A 46 46.21 12.10 -15.63
N PRO A 47 46.94 11.68 -16.68
CA PRO A 47 47.43 10.30 -16.81
C PRO A 47 48.18 9.79 -15.56
N GLU A 48 49.02 10.64 -14.97
CA GLU A 48 49.72 10.34 -13.72
C GLU A 48 48.79 10.16 -12.53
N LYS A 49 47.69 10.92 -12.47
CA LYS A 49 46.70 10.81 -11.39
C LYS A 49 45.79 9.60 -11.60
N SER A 50 45.47 9.25 -12.85
CA SER A 50 44.74 8.02 -13.19
C SER A 50 45.51 6.76 -12.80
N ALA A 51 46.81 6.70 -13.10
CA ALA A 51 47.67 5.59 -12.70
C ALA A 51 47.74 5.41 -11.18
N ARG A 52 47.82 6.52 -10.44
CA ARG A 52 47.81 6.51 -8.96
C ARG A 52 46.50 6.01 -8.38
N ILE A 53 45.38 6.49 -8.90
CA ILE A 53 44.08 6.03 -8.43
C ILE A 53 43.86 4.55 -8.76
N GLN A 54 44.37 4.06 -9.89
CA GLN A 54 44.34 2.63 -10.23
C GLN A 54 45.07 1.77 -9.19
N GLN A 55 46.22 2.23 -8.69
CA GLN A 55 46.95 1.54 -7.61
C GLN A 55 46.14 1.53 -6.29
N VAL A 56 45.50 2.65 -5.94
CA VAL A 56 44.63 2.72 -4.75
C VAL A 56 43.43 1.77 -4.89
N ILE A 57 42.79 1.74 -6.06
CA ILE A 57 41.65 0.85 -6.35
C ILE A 57 42.05 -0.61 -6.25
N ALA A 58 43.22 -1.00 -6.77
CA ALA A 58 43.69 -2.38 -6.75
C ALA A 58 43.82 -2.95 -5.33
N LEU A 59 44.13 -2.08 -4.36
CA LEU A 59 44.26 -2.44 -2.95
C LEU A 59 42.98 -2.18 -2.13
N CYS A 60 41.94 -1.60 -2.73
CA CYS A 60 40.60 -1.51 -2.14
C CYS A 60 39.84 -2.85 -2.26
N ASP A 61 40.45 -3.93 -1.78
CA ASP A 61 39.88 -5.27 -1.68
C ASP A 61 39.21 -5.54 -0.32
N GLY A 62 39.33 -4.56 0.58
CA GLY A 62 38.88 -4.58 1.96
C GLY A 62 39.63 -5.52 2.89
N GLN A 63 40.75 -6.07 2.46
CA GLN A 63 41.70 -6.75 3.34
C GLN A 63 42.61 -5.74 4.03
N HIS A 64 42.96 -4.67 3.31
CA HIS A 64 43.85 -3.60 3.75
C HIS A 64 43.12 -2.50 4.52
N THR A 65 43.72 -2.07 5.62
CA THR A 65 43.32 -0.89 6.39
C THR A 65 43.81 0.39 5.71
N MET A 66 43.23 1.53 6.10
CA MET A 66 43.68 2.84 5.60
C MET A 66 45.18 3.11 5.86
N ALA A 67 45.74 2.64 6.98
CA ALA A 67 47.16 2.76 7.28
C ALA A 67 48.01 1.89 6.33
N GLU A 68 47.61 0.64 6.10
CA GLU A 68 48.29 -0.27 5.17
C GLU A 68 48.22 0.22 3.71
N LEU A 69 47.12 0.85 3.29
CA LEU A 69 46.99 1.46 1.97
C LEU A 69 47.97 2.62 1.75
N ILE A 70 48.21 3.41 2.79
CA ILE A 70 49.16 4.52 2.73
C ILE A 70 50.60 3.99 2.66
N THR A 71 50.90 2.90 3.37
CA THR A 71 52.24 2.28 3.40
C THR A 71 52.55 1.47 2.13
N ASN A 72 51.55 0.77 1.57
CA ASN A 72 51.75 -0.16 0.45
C ASN A 72 51.77 0.50 -0.94
N ILE A 73 51.55 1.82 -1.02
CA ILE A 73 51.64 2.60 -2.27
C ILE A 73 52.72 3.68 -2.13
N PRO A 74 54.01 3.31 -2.05
CA PRO A 74 55.11 4.23 -1.74
C PRO A 74 55.31 5.36 -2.77
N ALA A 75 54.80 5.19 -4.00
CA ALA A 75 54.82 6.22 -5.04
C ALA A 75 53.75 7.32 -4.87
N CYS A 76 52.81 7.16 -3.92
CA CYS A 76 51.75 8.13 -3.64
C CYS A 76 51.99 8.85 -2.31
N ARG A 77 51.74 10.17 -2.27
CA ARG A 77 51.70 10.88 -0.98
C ARG A 77 50.48 10.41 -0.18
N PRO A 78 50.56 10.28 1.15
CA PRO A 78 49.42 9.91 2.00
C PRO A 78 48.16 10.77 1.77
N SER A 79 48.36 12.07 1.51
CA SER A 79 47.29 13.01 1.16
C SER A 79 46.51 12.62 -0.10
N ASP A 80 47.21 12.04 -1.09
CA ASP A 80 46.63 11.68 -2.40
C ASP A 80 45.82 10.39 -2.30
N VAL A 81 46.26 9.44 -1.47
CA VAL A 81 45.52 8.21 -1.16
C VAL A 81 44.20 8.56 -0.46
N ILE A 82 44.25 9.43 0.56
CA ILE A 82 43.05 9.87 1.29
C ILE A 82 42.10 10.67 0.37
N ALA A 83 42.63 11.57 -0.46
CA ALA A 83 41.82 12.34 -1.40
C ALA A 83 41.11 11.44 -2.41
N THR A 84 41.80 10.42 -2.92
CA THR A 84 41.24 9.39 -3.80
C THR A 84 40.13 8.60 -3.10
N LEU A 85 40.38 8.09 -1.89
CA LEU A 85 39.37 7.33 -1.13
C LEU A 85 38.13 8.18 -0.83
N ARG A 86 38.31 9.46 -0.48
CA ARG A 86 37.19 10.41 -0.33
C ARG A 86 36.42 10.56 -1.63
N GLN A 87 37.12 10.76 -2.74
CA GLN A 87 36.48 10.90 -4.04
C GLN A 87 35.67 9.64 -4.41
N LEU A 88 36.22 8.44 -4.19
CA LEU A 88 35.50 7.18 -4.39
C LEU A 88 34.30 7.04 -3.44
N HIS A 89 34.44 7.45 -2.18
CA HIS A 89 33.36 7.43 -1.20
C HIS A 89 32.22 8.40 -1.54
N THR A 90 32.53 9.63 -1.98
CA THR A 90 31.53 10.62 -2.43
C THR A 90 30.73 10.14 -3.65
N HIS A 91 31.29 9.22 -4.44
CA HIS A 91 30.59 8.57 -5.55
C HIS A 91 29.96 7.22 -5.16
N ASP A 92 29.81 6.93 -3.86
CA ASP A 92 29.24 5.69 -3.30
C ASP A 92 29.93 4.40 -3.76
N MET A 93 31.22 4.45 -4.06
CA MET A 93 31.96 3.31 -4.60
C MET A 93 32.63 2.43 -3.56
N LEU A 94 32.82 2.96 -2.36
CA LEU A 94 33.44 2.24 -1.26
C LEU A 94 32.38 1.64 -0.34
N THR A 95 32.68 0.47 0.21
CA THR A 95 31.91 -0.16 1.29
C THR A 95 32.84 -0.58 2.41
N ALA A 96 32.32 -0.60 3.65
CA ALA A 96 33.04 -1.11 4.82
C ALA A 96 32.93 -2.63 4.84
N LEU A 97 34.07 -3.34 4.83
CA LEU A 97 34.04 -4.78 5.03
C LEU A 97 33.72 -5.13 6.49
N THR A 98 32.61 -5.82 6.69
CA THR A 98 32.27 -6.51 7.94
C THR A 98 31.97 -8.00 7.74
N LYS A 99 31.97 -8.53 6.50
CA LYS A 99 31.46 -9.88 6.16
C LYS A 99 32.29 -10.62 5.09
N PRO A 100 32.19 -11.96 4.94
CA PRO A 100 33.00 -12.77 3.99
C PRO A 100 32.76 -12.47 2.49
N ALA A 101 33.75 -12.78 1.65
CA ALA A 101 33.82 -12.48 0.20
C ALA A 101 32.59 -12.89 -0.65
N THR A 102 31.88 -13.97 -0.28
CA THR A 102 30.68 -14.42 -0.99
C THR A 102 29.44 -13.58 -0.69
N GLN A 103 29.29 -13.11 0.56
CA GLN A 103 28.22 -12.19 0.96
C GLN A 103 28.45 -10.78 0.38
N ILE A 104 29.73 -10.39 0.25
CA ILE A 104 30.17 -9.16 -0.42
C ILE A 104 29.70 -9.13 -1.87
N ARG A 105 29.87 -10.22 -2.63
CA ARG A 105 29.48 -10.27 -4.06
C ARG A 105 27.97 -10.22 -4.28
N PHE A 106 27.15 -10.71 -3.34
CA PHE A 106 25.69 -10.61 -3.44
C PHE A 106 25.19 -9.22 -3.05
N ALA A 107 25.63 -8.68 -1.91
CA ALA A 107 25.25 -7.34 -1.47
C ALA A 107 25.74 -6.24 -2.42
N ASN A 108 26.93 -6.38 -2.99
CA ASN A 108 27.51 -5.44 -3.95
C ASN A 108 26.91 -5.52 -5.37
N ARG A 109 25.87 -6.33 -5.62
CA ARG A 109 25.09 -6.28 -6.88
C ARG A 109 23.99 -5.23 -6.87
N PHE A 110 23.64 -4.71 -5.69
CA PHE A 110 22.52 -3.78 -5.52
C PHE A 110 23.00 -2.33 -5.36
N PRO A 111 22.19 -1.33 -5.75
CA PRO A 111 22.54 0.08 -5.67
C PRO A 111 22.69 0.59 -4.21
N PRO A 112 23.39 1.73 -4.01
CA PRO A 112 23.84 2.23 -2.70
C PRO A 112 22.80 2.44 -1.62
N ALA A 113 21.54 2.68 -2.01
CA ALA A 113 20.43 2.90 -1.08
C ALA A 113 19.98 1.64 -0.33
N THR A 114 20.56 0.48 -0.64
CA THR A 114 20.28 -0.79 0.02
C THR A 114 21.46 -1.19 0.90
N GLN A 115 21.61 -0.58 2.09
CA GLN A 115 22.45 -1.23 3.10
C GLN A 115 21.82 -2.60 3.40
N PRO A 116 22.55 -3.72 3.28
CA PRO A 116 22.03 -4.98 3.73
C PRO A 116 21.79 -4.86 5.25
N PRO A 117 20.57 -5.12 5.75
CA PRO A 117 20.30 -5.18 7.17
C PRO A 117 21.22 -6.21 7.79
N ASN A 118 21.30 -6.17 9.10
CA ASN A 118 22.05 -7.13 9.86
C ASN A 118 21.33 -8.50 9.79
N HIS A 119 21.44 -9.22 8.66
CA HIS A 119 20.79 -10.50 8.34
C HIS A 119 21.07 -11.62 9.37
N ASN A 120 21.92 -11.35 10.37
CA ASN A 120 22.25 -12.24 11.47
C ASN A 120 21.26 -12.16 12.65
N LEU A 121 20.39 -11.14 12.73
CA LEU A 121 19.52 -10.93 13.90
C LEU A 121 18.05 -11.31 13.68
N THR A 122 17.55 -11.30 12.45
CA THR A 122 16.14 -11.62 12.17
C THR A 122 15.93 -13.12 12.00
N SER A 123 15.11 -13.70 12.88
CA SER A 123 14.62 -15.07 12.78
C SER A 123 13.44 -15.17 11.80
N LEU A 124 13.52 -16.09 10.84
CA LEU A 124 12.53 -16.28 9.78
C LEU A 124 11.89 -17.66 9.88
N LEU A 125 10.56 -17.69 9.92
CA LEU A 125 9.78 -18.92 9.71
C LEU A 125 9.30 -18.97 8.26
N VAL A 126 9.66 -20.03 7.53
CA VAL A 126 9.15 -20.29 6.19
C VAL A 126 8.21 -21.49 6.20
N LEU A 127 6.93 -21.23 5.98
CA LEU A 127 5.91 -22.24 5.75
C LEU A 127 5.82 -22.50 4.24
N THR A 128 6.12 -23.72 3.79
CA THR A 128 6.16 -24.01 2.34
C THR A 128 5.39 -25.26 1.92
N VAL A 129 4.77 -25.21 0.74
CA VAL A 129 4.22 -26.39 0.05
C VAL A 129 4.52 -26.37 -1.43
N GLY A 130 5.13 -27.46 -1.89
CA GLY A 130 5.39 -27.69 -3.30
C GLY A 130 6.81 -27.30 -3.73
N LYS A 131 7.03 -27.28 -5.04
CA LYS A 131 8.32 -27.15 -5.68
C LYS A 131 8.89 -25.74 -5.56
N LEU A 132 8.05 -24.70 -5.57
CA LEU A 132 8.52 -23.30 -5.57
C LEU A 132 9.32 -22.98 -4.31
N GLY A 133 8.82 -23.35 -3.14
CA GLY A 133 9.57 -23.14 -1.90
C GLY A 133 10.75 -24.10 -1.72
N GLN A 134 10.71 -25.31 -2.29
CA GLN A 134 11.89 -26.20 -2.34
C GLN A 134 13.02 -25.61 -3.19
N ALA A 135 12.67 -25.00 -4.34
CA ALA A 135 13.63 -24.29 -5.19
C ALA A 135 14.23 -23.08 -4.47
N LEU A 136 13.41 -22.29 -3.77
CA LEU A 136 13.91 -21.19 -2.95
C LEU A 136 14.81 -21.70 -1.82
N GLN A 137 14.42 -22.76 -1.11
CA GLN A 137 15.22 -23.35 -0.03
C GLN A 137 16.62 -23.72 -0.52
N THR A 138 16.71 -24.34 -1.70
CA THR A 138 17.98 -24.72 -2.32
C THR A 138 18.83 -23.49 -2.63
N ARG A 139 18.24 -22.44 -3.18
CA ARG A 139 18.91 -21.16 -3.49
C ARG A 139 19.41 -20.44 -2.23
N LEU A 140 18.63 -20.46 -1.14
CA LEU A 140 18.97 -19.77 0.09
C LEU A 140 20.05 -20.47 0.93
N ARG A 141 20.38 -21.74 0.70
CA ARG A 141 21.48 -22.46 1.39
C ARG A 141 22.83 -21.72 1.31
N HIS A 142 23.07 -21.04 0.19
CA HIS A 142 24.31 -20.29 -0.07
C HIS A 142 24.17 -18.78 0.16
N SER A 143 23.02 -18.33 0.69
CA SER A 143 22.74 -16.92 0.93
C SER A 143 23.28 -16.44 2.29
N ALA A 144 23.15 -15.13 2.55
CA ALA A 144 23.49 -14.53 3.83
C ALA A 144 22.47 -14.83 4.95
N TYR A 145 21.31 -15.41 4.64
CA TYR A 145 20.28 -15.70 5.62
C TYR A 145 20.62 -16.97 6.40
N ARG A 146 20.96 -16.83 7.69
CA ARG A 146 21.39 -17.95 8.55
C ARG A 146 20.29 -18.47 9.48
N ASN A 147 19.31 -17.64 9.84
CA ASN A 147 18.28 -17.97 10.82
C ASN A 147 16.92 -18.23 10.14
N ILE A 148 16.87 -19.24 9.27
CA ILE A 148 15.63 -19.65 8.60
C ILE A 148 15.22 -21.04 9.07
N THR A 149 14.03 -21.13 9.65
CA THR A 149 13.37 -22.41 9.94
C THR A 149 12.36 -22.72 8.86
N TRP A 150 12.52 -23.88 8.20
CA TRP A 150 11.62 -24.35 7.16
C TRP A 150 10.65 -25.37 7.72
N GLN A 151 9.35 -25.13 7.56
CA GLN A 151 8.30 -26.05 7.96
C GLN A 151 7.44 -26.41 6.75
N PRO A 152 7.29 -27.70 6.41
CA PRO A 152 6.38 -28.12 5.36
C PRO A 152 4.93 -27.93 5.83
N ILE A 153 4.04 -27.63 4.90
CA ILE A 153 2.61 -27.49 5.22
C ILE A 153 1.93 -28.84 4.99
N THR A 154 1.57 -29.52 6.08
CA THR A 154 1.19 -30.94 6.03
C THR A 154 -0.22 -31.26 6.56
N ALA A 155 -0.92 -30.35 7.24
CA ALA A 155 -2.20 -30.69 7.90
C ALA A 155 -3.19 -29.53 8.05
N GLN A 156 -4.41 -29.83 8.50
CA GLN A 156 -5.39 -28.86 8.98
C GLN A 156 -4.78 -28.06 10.13
N TRP A 157 -4.77 -26.73 10.02
CA TRP A 157 -4.08 -25.87 10.98
C TRP A 157 -5.03 -25.39 12.06
N ASP A 158 -4.69 -25.74 13.29
CA ASP A 158 -5.24 -25.09 14.47
C ASP A 158 -4.58 -23.72 14.67
N ARG A 159 -5.40 -22.70 14.91
CA ARG A 159 -4.93 -21.33 15.16
C ARG A 159 -4.07 -21.25 16.41
N ALA A 160 -4.34 -22.05 17.44
CA ALA A 160 -3.54 -22.04 18.67
C ALA A 160 -2.11 -22.53 18.41
N GLN A 161 -1.97 -23.64 17.67
CA GLN A 161 -0.67 -24.18 17.27
C GLN A 161 0.10 -23.20 16.36
N LEU A 162 -0.57 -22.60 15.37
CA LEU A 162 0.04 -21.57 14.53
C LEU A 162 0.54 -20.39 15.35
N THR A 163 -0.23 -19.93 16.34
CA THR A 163 0.14 -18.83 17.22
C THR A 163 1.40 -19.16 18.03
N GLN A 164 1.43 -20.33 18.65
CA GLN A 164 2.60 -20.78 19.43
C GLN A 164 3.86 -20.89 18.56
N MET A 165 3.73 -21.33 17.31
CA MET A 165 4.84 -21.44 16.39
C MET A 165 5.30 -20.07 15.86
N ILE A 166 4.38 -19.22 15.40
CA ILE A 166 4.69 -17.93 14.75
C ILE A 166 5.34 -16.95 15.73
N THR A 167 4.90 -16.92 16.99
CA THR A 167 5.41 -16.00 18.03
C THR A 167 6.88 -16.20 18.39
N GLN A 168 7.50 -17.29 17.93
CA GLN A 168 8.92 -17.58 18.15
C GLN A 168 9.84 -16.90 17.13
N TYR A 169 9.28 -16.23 16.11
CA TYR A 169 10.04 -15.68 14.98
C TYR A 169 9.71 -14.20 14.76
N ASP A 170 10.69 -13.46 14.22
CA ASP A 170 10.53 -12.03 13.94
C ASP A 170 9.67 -11.76 12.70
N ARG A 171 9.70 -12.69 11.73
CA ARG A 171 8.99 -12.60 10.45
C ARG A 171 8.55 -13.97 9.96
N VAL A 172 7.43 -13.99 9.23
CA VAL A 172 6.87 -15.21 8.63
C VAL A 172 6.83 -15.09 7.12
N ILE A 173 7.09 -16.18 6.42
CA ILE A 173 6.99 -16.30 4.97
C ILE A 173 6.14 -17.51 4.64
N VAL A 174 5.15 -17.36 3.77
CA VAL A 174 4.31 -18.47 3.29
C VAL A 174 4.51 -18.61 1.79
N ILE A 175 4.95 -19.78 1.34
CA ILE A 175 5.18 -20.08 -0.07
C ILE A 175 4.36 -21.30 -0.47
N SER A 176 3.54 -21.18 -1.50
CA SER A 176 2.76 -22.32 -1.99
C SER A 176 2.74 -22.41 -3.50
N ASP A 177 2.66 -23.63 -4.01
CA ASP A 177 2.50 -23.90 -5.45
C ASP A 177 1.11 -23.48 -6.01
N GLY A 178 0.42 -22.54 -5.40
CA GLY A 178 -0.97 -22.24 -5.71
C GLY A 178 -1.59 -21.35 -4.64
N PRO A 179 -2.80 -20.82 -4.87
CA PRO A 179 -3.48 -19.96 -3.93
C PRO A 179 -4.04 -20.78 -2.76
N ALA A 180 -3.20 -21.10 -1.78
CA ALA A 180 -3.58 -21.79 -0.56
C ALA A 180 -4.35 -20.85 0.39
N PHE A 181 -5.48 -20.30 -0.06
CA PHE A 181 -6.18 -19.19 0.59
C PHE A 181 -6.57 -19.47 2.05
N LEU A 182 -6.98 -20.70 2.40
CA LEU A 182 -7.30 -21.03 3.79
C LEU A 182 -6.08 -20.94 4.72
N LEU A 183 -4.94 -21.44 4.26
CA LEU A 183 -3.69 -21.32 4.99
C LEU A 183 -3.27 -19.86 5.11
N LEU A 184 -3.27 -19.14 3.98
CA LEU A 184 -2.88 -17.74 3.94
C LEU A 184 -3.77 -16.88 4.84
N GLN A 185 -5.07 -17.18 4.89
CA GLN A 185 -6.01 -16.53 5.79
C GLN A 185 -5.76 -16.91 7.25
N ALA A 186 -5.48 -18.18 7.56
CA ALA A 186 -5.16 -18.61 8.92
C ALA A 186 -3.86 -17.99 9.45
N VAL A 187 -2.79 -18.01 8.66
CA VAL A 187 -1.51 -17.36 8.99
C VAL A 187 -1.70 -15.85 9.08
N GLY A 188 -2.38 -15.24 8.11
CA GLY A 188 -2.67 -13.81 8.10
C GLY A 188 -3.46 -13.35 9.32
N TYR A 189 -4.45 -14.13 9.76
CA TYR A 189 -5.19 -13.87 11.00
C TYR A 189 -4.26 -13.92 12.22
N VAL A 190 -3.47 -14.98 12.37
CA VAL A 190 -2.54 -15.12 13.51
C VAL A 190 -1.52 -13.99 13.53
N CYS A 191 -0.84 -13.73 12.41
CA CYS A 191 0.11 -12.63 12.26
C CYS A 191 -0.50 -11.27 12.62
N GLN A 192 -1.76 -11.03 12.24
CA GLN A 192 -2.49 -9.81 12.61
C GLN A 192 -2.75 -9.70 14.12
N GLN A 193 -3.08 -10.81 14.80
CA GLN A 193 -3.33 -10.81 16.24
C GLN A 193 -2.05 -10.61 17.07
N VAL A 194 -0.92 -11.15 16.60
CA VAL A 194 0.37 -11.08 17.32
C VAL A 194 1.29 -9.95 16.86
N GLY A 195 0.90 -9.20 15.82
CA GLY A 195 1.66 -8.06 15.30
C GLY A 195 2.96 -8.44 14.57
N ILE A 196 3.01 -9.61 13.92
CA ILE A 196 4.19 -10.07 13.16
C ILE A 196 3.99 -9.82 11.66
N ALA A 197 4.90 -9.05 11.05
CA ALA A 197 4.90 -8.82 9.62
C ALA A 197 5.29 -10.08 8.84
N TRP A 198 4.66 -10.27 7.69
CA TRP A 198 4.83 -11.48 6.91
C TRP A 198 4.72 -11.25 5.41
N LEU A 199 5.23 -12.22 4.65
CA LEU A 199 5.22 -12.23 3.19
C LEU A 199 4.52 -13.50 2.71
N ALA A 200 3.65 -13.35 1.72
CA ALA A 200 3.00 -14.46 1.05
C ALA A 200 3.46 -14.52 -0.41
N ALA A 201 3.75 -15.71 -0.90
CA ALA A 201 4.10 -15.94 -2.28
C ALA A 201 3.43 -17.21 -2.80
N TRP A 202 2.90 -17.15 -4.01
CA TRP A 202 2.40 -18.33 -4.69
C TRP A 202 2.43 -18.18 -6.19
N HIS A 203 2.50 -19.30 -6.91
CA HIS A 203 2.23 -19.26 -8.34
C HIS A 203 0.76 -19.50 -8.64
N PHE A 204 0.24 -18.91 -9.71
CA PHE A 204 -1.10 -19.16 -10.21
C PHE A 204 -1.07 -19.05 -11.73
N GLY A 205 -1.23 -20.19 -12.41
CA GLY A 205 -0.95 -20.28 -13.85
C GLY A 205 0.52 -19.99 -14.14
N ASP A 206 0.75 -19.09 -15.09
CA ASP A 206 2.04 -18.62 -15.59
C ASP A 206 2.63 -17.44 -14.78
N ARG A 207 2.09 -17.17 -13.59
CA ARG A 207 2.51 -16.03 -12.75
C ARG A 207 2.96 -16.48 -11.37
N VAL A 208 3.96 -15.79 -10.82
CA VAL A 208 4.26 -15.79 -9.39
C VAL A 208 3.80 -14.47 -8.80
N ARG A 209 2.92 -14.55 -7.80
CA ARG A 209 2.47 -13.41 -7.03
C ARG A 209 3.24 -13.35 -5.72
N VAL A 210 3.67 -12.15 -5.35
CA VAL A 210 4.27 -11.85 -4.05
C VAL A 210 3.48 -10.75 -3.39
N VAL A 211 3.07 -10.95 -2.14
CA VAL A 211 2.32 -9.97 -1.35
C VAL A 211 3.01 -9.76 -0.02
N ARG A 212 3.18 -8.49 0.36
CA ARG A 212 3.80 -8.10 1.62
C ARG A 212 2.69 -7.69 2.60
N PHE A 213 2.81 -8.04 3.88
CA PHE A 213 1.84 -7.69 4.90
C PHE A 213 2.58 -7.06 6.09
N PRO A 214 2.77 -5.73 6.07
CA PRO A 214 3.34 -5.00 7.19
C PRO A 214 2.41 -5.03 8.41
N GLN A 215 2.94 -4.73 9.59
CA GLN A 215 2.14 -4.62 10.81
C GLN A 215 2.25 -3.20 11.39
N THR A 216 1.75 -2.25 10.61
CA THR A 216 1.58 -0.84 11.01
C THR A 216 0.11 -0.53 11.27
N GLU A 217 -0.19 0.56 11.98
CA GLU A 217 -1.55 0.93 12.41
C GLU A 217 -2.60 0.90 11.28
N ASN A 218 -2.21 1.23 10.05
CA ASN A 218 -3.09 1.31 8.87
C ASN A 218 -2.74 0.27 7.78
N ALA A 219 -2.01 -0.78 8.14
CA ALA A 219 -1.66 -1.86 7.22
C ALA A 219 -2.90 -2.70 6.83
N PRO A 220 -3.04 -3.09 5.56
CA PRO A 220 -4.05 -4.07 5.17
C PRO A 220 -3.62 -5.47 5.60
N CYS A 221 -4.58 -6.27 6.09
CA CYS A 221 -4.37 -7.70 6.34
C CYS A 221 -4.67 -8.52 5.06
N PHE A 222 -4.52 -9.85 5.14
CA PHE A 222 -4.85 -10.75 4.02
C PHE A 222 -6.31 -10.68 3.60
N ASP A 223 -7.23 -10.54 4.56
CA ASP A 223 -8.65 -10.41 4.25
C ASP A 223 -8.96 -9.09 3.54
N CYS A 224 -8.24 -8.00 3.87
CA CYS A 224 -8.31 -6.77 3.08
C CYS A 224 -7.88 -7.03 1.63
N PHE A 225 -6.79 -7.76 1.41
CA PHE A 225 -6.34 -8.13 0.06
C PHE A 225 -7.43 -8.92 -0.69
N LEU A 226 -8.02 -9.95 -0.07
CA LEU A 226 -9.10 -10.73 -0.69
C LEU A 226 -10.34 -9.89 -1.00
N LEU A 227 -10.76 -9.04 -0.07
CA LEU A 227 -11.90 -8.14 -0.25
C LEU A 227 -11.66 -7.15 -1.40
N ARG A 228 -10.46 -6.56 -1.50
CA ARG A 228 -10.08 -5.67 -2.60
C ARG A 228 -10.09 -6.39 -3.94
N ARG A 229 -9.54 -7.61 -4.01
CA ARG A 229 -9.56 -8.46 -5.21
C ARG A 229 -10.98 -8.80 -5.65
N GLN A 230 -11.83 -9.20 -4.72
CA GLN A 230 -13.21 -9.54 -5.02
C GLN A 230 -14.06 -8.31 -5.41
N ALA A 231 -13.78 -7.15 -4.83
CA ALA A 231 -14.53 -5.92 -5.10
C ALA A 231 -14.28 -5.37 -6.52
N VAL A 232 -13.11 -5.64 -7.12
CA VAL A 232 -12.84 -5.26 -8.52
C VAL A 232 -13.34 -6.29 -9.54
N GLU A 233 -13.52 -7.55 -9.11
CA GLU A 233 -13.87 -8.66 -9.98
C GLU A 233 -15.23 -8.44 -10.66
N GLN A 234 -15.31 -8.74 -11.96
CA GLN A 234 -16.54 -8.54 -12.73
C GLN A 234 -17.59 -9.60 -12.35
N GLN A 235 -17.15 -10.85 -12.18
CA GLN A 235 -18.01 -11.97 -11.81
C GLN A 235 -17.85 -12.31 -10.32
N GLN A 236 -18.37 -11.44 -9.45
CA GLN A 236 -18.18 -11.56 -8.00
C GLN A 236 -18.70 -12.85 -7.40
N MET A 237 -19.86 -13.33 -7.88
CA MET A 237 -20.43 -14.61 -7.42
C MET A 237 -19.54 -15.78 -7.85
N ALA A 238 -19.02 -15.77 -9.07
CA ALA A 238 -18.09 -16.79 -9.55
C ALA A 238 -16.80 -16.80 -8.72
N TRP A 239 -16.26 -15.61 -8.39
CA TRP A 239 -15.10 -15.49 -7.50
C TRP A 239 -15.37 -16.04 -6.10
N ARG A 240 -16.51 -15.69 -5.48
CA ARG A 240 -16.90 -16.23 -4.16
C ARG A 240 -17.00 -17.76 -4.21
N HIS A 241 -17.63 -18.29 -5.24
CA HIS A 241 -17.72 -19.73 -5.45
C HIS A 241 -16.35 -20.38 -5.68
N PHE A 242 -15.47 -19.73 -6.44
CA PHE A 242 -14.10 -20.20 -6.65
C PHE A 242 -13.31 -20.26 -5.34
N VAL A 243 -13.30 -19.17 -4.56
CA VAL A 243 -12.62 -19.14 -3.25
C VAL A 243 -13.21 -20.19 -2.30
N ALA A 244 -14.54 -20.33 -2.24
CA ALA A 244 -15.20 -21.33 -1.41
C ALA A 244 -14.95 -22.78 -1.88
N ALA A 245 -14.85 -23.01 -3.19
CA ALA A 245 -14.50 -24.32 -3.74
C ALA A 245 -13.04 -24.67 -3.41
N VAL A 246 -12.10 -23.75 -3.69
CA VAL A 246 -10.68 -23.89 -3.35
C VAL A 246 -10.47 -24.14 -1.86
N ALA A 247 -11.25 -23.46 -1.00
CA ALA A 247 -11.25 -23.70 0.43
C ALA A 247 -11.68 -25.14 0.79
N ARG A 248 -12.77 -25.64 0.22
CA ARG A 248 -13.30 -26.98 0.55
C ARG A 248 -12.46 -28.12 -0.01
N THR A 249 -12.06 -28.03 -1.26
CA THR A 249 -11.40 -29.15 -1.98
C THR A 249 -9.88 -29.05 -1.98
N GLY A 250 -9.34 -27.93 -1.48
CA GLY A 250 -7.96 -27.54 -1.73
C GLY A 250 -7.76 -27.08 -3.18
N TRP A 251 -6.79 -26.19 -3.39
CA TRP A 251 -6.46 -25.70 -4.74
C TRP A 251 -5.82 -26.81 -5.61
N ARG A 252 -5.20 -27.82 -4.98
CA ARG A 252 -4.43 -28.91 -5.62
C ARG A 252 -5.27 -29.96 -6.36
N GLY A 253 -6.57 -30.01 -6.13
CA GLY A 253 -7.47 -30.93 -6.84
C GLY A 253 -7.53 -30.67 -8.34
N PHE A 254 -7.16 -29.45 -8.76
CA PHE A 254 -6.97 -29.06 -10.14
C PHE A 254 -5.49 -28.74 -10.31
N VAL A 255 -4.78 -29.43 -11.21
CA VAL A 255 -3.39 -29.12 -11.57
C VAL A 255 -3.45 -28.18 -12.76
N PRO A 256 -3.49 -26.84 -12.59
CA PRO A 256 -3.85 -25.96 -13.70
C PRO A 256 -2.61 -25.68 -14.58
N TYR A 257 -1.41 -25.83 -14.02
CA TYR A 257 -0.15 -25.51 -14.68
C TYR A 257 1.03 -26.17 -13.96
N ALA A 258 1.77 -27.04 -14.64
CA ALA A 258 3.01 -27.60 -14.10
C ALA A 258 4.18 -26.71 -14.53
N LEU A 259 4.83 -26.06 -13.56
CA LEU A 259 6.00 -25.23 -13.82
C LEU A 259 7.13 -26.05 -14.45
N THR A 260 7.70 -25.54 -15.53
CA THR A 260 8.96 -26.05 -16.08
C THR A 260 10.12 -25.78 -15.12
N PRO A 261 11.24 -26.50 -15.23
CA PRO A 261 12.43 -26.21 -14.41
C PRO A 261 12.93 -24.77 -14.52
N ALA A 262 12.84 -24.17 -15.72
CA ALA A 262 13.25 -22.78 -15.96
C ALA A 262 12.32 -21.78 -15.26
N GLU A 263 11.01 -21.97 -15.33
CA GLU A 263 10.04 -21.11 -14.66
C GLU A 263 10.12 -21.23 -13.14
N LEU A 264 10.37 -22.45 -12.64
CA LEU A 264 10.58 -22.69 -11.22
C LEU A 264 11.82 -21.96 -10.70
N ASP A 265 12.92 -22.04 -11.45
CA ASP A 265 14.18 -21.39 -11.11
C ASP A 265 14.07 -19.85 -11.18
N PHE A 266 13.38 -19.34 -12.20
CA PHE A 266 13.05 -17.92 -12.33
C PHE A 266 12.18 -17.44 -11.17
N GLY A 267 11.08 -18.14 -10.89
CA GLY A 267 10.18 -17.83 -9.77
C GLY A 267 10.90 -17.80 -8.43
N ALA A 268 11.74 -18.81 -8.15
CA ALA A 268 12.55 -18.83 -6.93
C ALA A 268 13.60 -17.70 -6.89
N GLY A 269 14.16 -17.31 -8.03
CA GLY A 269 15.04 -16.14 -8.15
C GLY A 269 14.33 -14.82 -7.83
N VAL A 270 13.12 -14.63 -8.36
CA VAL A 270 12.26 -13.48 -8.04
C VAL A 270 11.95 -13.44 -6.54
N LEU A 271 11.55 -14.56 -5.94
CA LEU A 271 11.28 -14.62 -4.50
C LEU A 271 12.50 -14.28 -3.64
N GLN A 272 13.70 -14.69 -4.05
CA GLN A 272 14.93 -14.32 -3.37
C GLN A 272 15.18 -12.80 -3.41
N LEU A 273 14.92 -12.17 -4.55
CA LEU A 273 15.06 -10.71 -4.70
C LEU A 273 14.01 -9.97 -3.86
N GLU A 274 12.75 -10.41 -3.92
CA GLU A 274 11.65 -9.84 -3.17
C GLU A 274 11.84 -9.98 -1.64
N LEU A 275 12.30 -11.13 -1.18
CA LEU A 275 12.67 -11.34 0.22
C LEU A 275 13.78 -10.38 0.66
N SER A 276 14.79 -10.21 -0.19
CA SER A 276 15.89 -9.28 0.09
C SER A 276 15.41 -7.84 0.13
N ALA A 277 14.58 -7.42 -0.83
CA ALA A 277 14.00 -6.09 -0.83
C ALA A 277 13.13 -5.84 0.41
N TRP A 278 12.28 -6.80 0.78
CA TRP A 278 11.39 -6.68 1.93
C TRP A 278 12.12 -6.57 3.26
N LEU A 279 13.17 -7.38 3.48
CA LEU A 279 13.95 -7.33 4.72
C LEU A 279 14.79 -6.05 4.84
N ASN A 280 15.12 -5.41 3.72
CA ASN A 280 16.00 -4.24 3.68
C ASN A 280 15.21 -2.92 3.63
N ALA A 281 13.95 -2.95 3.19
CA ALA A 281 13.12 -1.77 3.07
C ALA A 281 12.37 -1.46 4.37
N PRO A 282 12.19 -0.19 4.73
CA PRO A 282 11.27 0.17 5.79
C PRO A 282 9.85 -0.30 5.44
N GLU A 283 9.11 -0.79 6.45
CA GLU A 283 7.71 -1.16 6.24
C GLU A 283 6.87 0.05 5.84
N PRO A 284 5.96 -0.09 4.86
CA PRO A 284 5.13 1.03 4.45
C PRO A 284 4.19 1.44 5.58
N VAL A 285 4.10 2.75 5.77
CA VAL A 285 3.27 3.39 6.81
C VAL A 285 1.78 3.36 6.44
N CYS A 286 1.45 3.12 5.17
CA CYS A 286 0.10 3.04 4.65
C CYS A 286 -0.01 2.01 3.54
N GLY A 287 -1.10 1.25 3.54
CA GLY A 287 -1.38 0.30 2.47
C GLY A 287 -0.34 -0.83 2.41
N SER A 288 -0.42 -1.59 1.33
CA SER A 288 0.61 -2.54 0.95
C SER A 288 0.61 -2.67 -0.58
N GLN A 289 1.41 -3.59 -1.10
CA GLN A 289 1.47 -3.92 -2.51
C GLN A 289 1.59 -5.42 -2.72
N PHE A 290 1.03 -5.89 -3.82
CA PHE A 290 1.40 -7.17 -4.40
C PHE A 290 2.04 -6.96 -5.77
N VAL A 291 2.92 -7.88 -6.14
CA VAL A 291 3.61 -7.87 -7.42
C VAL A 291 3.29 -9.18 -8.13
N ASP A 292 2.88 -9.09 -9.39
CA ASP A 292 2.71 -10.24 -10.27
C ASP A 292 3.87 -10.32 -11.26
N TYR A 293 4.57 -11.44 -11.27
CA TYR A 293 5.64 -11.73 -12.22
C TYR A 293 5.19 -12.77 -13.22
N HIS A 294 5.24 -12.44 -14.50
CA HIS A 294 4.96 -13.37 -15.58
C HIS A 294 6.19 -14.24 -15.86
N LEU A 295 6.08 -15.55 -15.61
CA LEU A 295 7.21 -16.48 -15.58
C LEU A 295 7.89 -16.64 -16.94
N ALA A 296 7.13 -16.62 -18.04
CA ALA A 296 7.70 -16.82 -19.37
C ALA A 296 8.32 -15.55 -19.99
N SER A 297 7.90 -14.35 -19.55
CA SER A 297 8.33 -13.08 -20.17
C SER A 297 9.23 -12.24 -19.26
N GLY A 298 9.26 -12.54 -17.96
CA GLY A 298 9.94 -11.75 -16.95
C GLY A 298 9.31 -10.38 -16.66
N GLN A 299 8.18 -10.05 -17.29
CA GLN A 299 7.44 -8.82 -17.00
C GLN A 299 6.82 -8.88 -15.61
N HIS A 300 6.73 -7.73 -14.94
CA HIS A 300 6.06 -7.61 -13.66
C HIS A 300 5.09 -6.43 -13.63
N SER A 301 4.14 -6.49 -12.72
CA SER A 301 3.23 -5.39 -12.42
C SER A 301 3.04 -5.25 -10.91
N ASP A 302 3.19 -4.02 -10.42
CA ASP A 302 2.98 -3.65 -9.02
C ASP A 302 1.55 -3.15 -8.81
N HIS A 303 0.91 -3.64 -7.76
CA HIS A 303 -0.48 -3.36 -7.46
C HIS A 303 -0.63 -2.93 -6.00
N PRO A 304 -0.73 -1.62 -5.73
CA PRO A 304 -0.89 -1.11 -4.38
C PRO A 304 -2.35 -1.24 -3.93
N PHE A 305 -2.56 -1.51 -2.65
CA PHE A 305 -3.90 -1.64 -2.08
C PHE A 305 -3.97 -1.11 -0.65
N LEU A 306 -5.17 -0.61 -0.31
CA LEU A 306 -5.47 -0.05 0.99
C LEU A 306 -6.20 -1.05 1.88
N ARG A 307 -6.03 -0.86 3.19
CA ARG A 307 -6.86 -1.48 4.22
C ARG A 307 -8.35 -1.22 3.92
N VAL A 308 -9.20 -2.18 4.25
CA VAL A 308 -10.65 -2.05 4.20
C VAL A 308 -11.13 -1.74 5.63
N PRO A 309 -11.65 -0.53 5.92
CA PRO A 309 -12.13 -0.15 7.25
C PRO A 309 -13.14 -1.11 7.88
N THR A 310 -14.01 -1.71 7.07
CA THR A 310 -15.02 -2.68 7.49
C THR A 310 -14.50 -4.12 7.55
N CYS A 311 -13.20 -4.35 7.41
CA CYS A 311 -12.63 -5.71 7.34
C CYS A 311 -12.85 -6.49 8.65
N PRO A 312 -13.49 -7.67 8.63
CA PRO A 312 -13.77 -8.42 9.86
C PRO A 312 -12.52 -8.92 10.60
N CYS A 313 -11.36 -8.98 9.93
CA CYS A 313 -10.10 -9.45 10.52
C CYS A 313 -9.29 -8.35 11.20
N CYS A 314 -9.22 -7.15 10.62
CA CYS A 314 -8.38 -6.07 11.15
C CYS A 314 -9.12 -4.76 11.44
N LYS A 315 -10.46 -4.74 11.42
CA LYS A 315 -11.27 -3.60 11.89
C LYS A 315 -10.89 -3.23 13.33
N GLN A 316 -10.68 -1.95 13.57
CA GLN A 316 -10.27 -1.40 14.86
C GLN A 316 -11.44 -0.59 15.45
N PRO A 317 -11.54 -0.44 16.78
CA PRO A 317 -12.62 0.32 17.41
C PRO A 317 -12.71 1.79 16.97
N GLN A 318 -11.57 2.41 16.64
CA GLN A 318 -11.50 3.78 16.10
C GLN A 318 -12.06 3.92 14.69
N ASP A 319 -12.25 2.82 13.95
CA ASP A 319 -12.84 2.87 12.61
C ASP A 319 -14.34 3.07 12.62
N ALA A 320 -15.01 2.93 13.78
CA ALA A 320 -16.44 3.18 13.93
C ALA A 320 -16.71 4.69 13.78
N PRO A 321 -17.04 5.19 12.57
CA PRO A 321 -17.04 6.64 12.28
C PRO A 321 -18.20 7.36 12.98
N TYR A 322 -19.17 6.58 13.44
CA TYR A 322 -20.47 7.03 13.95
C TYR A 322 -20.59 6.87 15.46
N ALA A 323 -19.48 6.60 16.15
CA ALA A 323 -19.45 6.54 17.62
C ALA A 323 -19.31 7.94 18.22
N ARG A 324 -20.07 8.22 19.29
CA ARG A 324 -20.06 9.51 20.03
C ARG A 324 -18.65 10.00 20.40
N ARG A 325 -17.72 9.08 20.69
CA ARG A 325 -16.35 9.40 21.15
C ARG A 325 -15.47 10.09 20.07
N GLY A 326 -15.76 9.91 18.78
CA GLY A 326 -14.96 10.48 17.68
C GLY A 326 -15.28 11.94 17.33
N LEU A 327 -16.42 12.46 17.79
CA LEU A 327 -16.99 13.73 17.35
C LEU A 327 -16.28 15.00 17.85
N LEU A 328 -15.30 14.89 18.74
CA LEU A 328 -14.50 16.04 19.20
C LEU A 328 -13.06 16.01 18.63
N ALA A 329 -12.65 14.89 18.04
CA ALA A 329 -11.31 14.71 17.48
C ALA A 329 -11.11 15.47 16.14
N TRP A 330 -12.18 15.98 15.52
CA TRP A 330 -12.10 16.71 14.25
C TRP A 330 -11.24 17.98 14.30
N ARG A 331 -11.01 18.55 15.48
CA ARG A 331 -10.17 19.74 15.64
C ARG A 331 -8.68 19.46 15.38
N GLN A 332 -8.24 18.19 15.36
CA GLN A 332 -6.82 17.81 15.28
C GLN A 332 -6.45 16.88 14.10
N THR A 333 -7.29 16.77 13.06
CA THR A 333 -7.01 15.85 11.95
C THR A 333 -6.21 16.50 10.82
N ASN A 334 -4.94 16.82 11.07
CA ASN A 334 -3.97 16.88 9.97
C ASN A 334 -3.29 15.53 9.89
N THR A 335 -3.59 14.75 8.84
CA THR A 335 -2.95 13.45 8.65
C THR A 335 -1.45 13.55 8.37
N GLY A 336 -0.92 14.76 8.11
CA GLY A 336 0.49 15.01 7.76
C GLY A 336 0.91 14.42 6.40
N ARG A 337 0.06 13.62 5.76
CA ARG A 337 0.34 12.88 4.54
C ARG A 337 -0.02 13.71 3.31
N LYS A 338 0.75 13.55 2.22
CA LYS A 338 0.44 14.20 0.95
C LYS A 338 -0.67 13.40 0.25
N PRO A 339 -1.77 14.03 -0.19
CA PRO A 339 -2.89 13.33 -0.84
C PRO A 339 -2.49 12.51 -2.07
N ARG A 340 -1.50 12.98 -2.84
CA ARG A 340 -0.92 12.25 -3.99
C ARG A 340 -0.43 10.84 -3.62
N ASP A 341 0.14 10.69 -2.44
CA ASP A 341 0.74 9.43 -2.02
C ASP A 341 -0.37 8.44 -1.65
N LEU A 342 -1.47 8.90 -1.05
CA LEU A 342 -2.65 8.06 -0.74
C LEU A 342 -3.44 7.68 -2.01
N LEU A 343 -3.58 8.61 -2.96
CA LEU A 343 -4.26 8.34 -4.23
C LEU A 343 -3.54 7.29 -5.07
N ALA A 344 -2.20 7.21 -4.98
CA ALA A 344 -1.43 6.15 -5.62
C ALA A 344 -1.83 4.76 -5.10
N TYR A 345 -2.08 4.61 -3.79
CA TYR A 345 -2.58 3.34 -3.22
C TYR A 345 -4.07 3.09 -3.49
N ALA A 346 -4.83 4.13 -3.79
CA ALA A 346 -6.26 4.02 -4.08
C ALA A 346 -6.55 3.73 -5.55
N THR A 347 -5.57 3.85 -6.46
CA THR A 347 -5.78 3.78 -7.91
C THR A 347 -5.06 2.58 -8.50
N ASP A 348 -5.81 1.52 -8.79
CA ASP A 348 -5.30 0.30 -9.40
C ASP A 348 -6.47 -0.54 -9.95
N ALA A 349 -6.28 -1.12 -11.13
CA ALA A 349 -7.32 -1.91 -11.80
C ALA A 349 -7.62 -3.23 -11.11
N LEU A 350 -6.68 -3.76 -10.32
CA LEU A 350 -6.78 -5.06 -9.67
C LEU A 350 -7.12 -4.98 -8.18
N SER A 351 -6.99 -3.82 -7.54
CA SER A 351 -7.14 -3.71 -6.09
C SER A 351 -7.49 -2.31 -5.57
N GLY A 352 -7.57 -1.31 -6.46
CA GLY A 352 -7.85 0.07 -6.09
C GLY A 352 -9.29 0.32 -5.64
N ILE A 353 -9.49 1.48 -5.03
CA ILE A 353 -10.81 2.12 -4.89
C ILE A 353 -11.24 2.67 -6.26
N LEU A 354 -10.30 3.25 -7.01
CA LEU A 354 -10.44 3.75 -8.37
C LEU A 354 -9.87 2.70 -9.32
N THR A 355 -10.74 2.04 -10.09
CA THR A 355 -10.40 0.81 -10.83
C THR A 355 -10.15 1.06 -12.31
N GLN A 356 -10.88 2.01 -12.90
CA GLN A 356 -10.76 2.36 -14.31
C GLN A 356 -10.90 3.86 -14.46
N GLN A 357 -10.18 4.40 -15.44
CA GLN A 357 -10.28 5.80 -15.85
C GLN A 357 -10.36 5.88 -17.36
N VAL A 358 -11.31 6.67 -17.85
CA VAL A 358 -11.43 7.03 -19.27
C VAL A 358 -11.38 8.54 -19.37
N THR A 359 -10.48 9.04 -20.21
CA THR A 359 -10.35 10.47 -20.52
C THR A 359 -10.79 10.71 -21.95
N HIS A 360 -11.66 11.69 -22.15
CA HIS A 360 -12.11 12.11 -23.47
C HIS A 360 -11.96 13.63 -23.58
N SER A 361 -11.32 14.07 -24.65
CA SER A 361 -11.23 15.49 -25.00
C SER A 361 -12.18 15.77 -26.16
N ALA A 362 -12.98 16.82 -26.02
CA ALA A 362 -13.89 17.31 -27.04
C ALA A 362 -13.78 18.83 -27.14
N GLU A 363 -14.37 19.42 -28.18
CA GLU A 363 -14.51 20.87 -28.30
C GLU A 363 -15.98 21.24 -28.14
N LEU A 364 -16.25 22.29 -27.36
CA LEU A 364 -17.58 22.88 -27.19
C LEU A 364 -17.48 24.35 -27.60
N PHE A 365 -18.10 24.74 -28.71
CA PHE A 365 -18.00 26.10 -29.27
C PHE A 365 -16.54 26.56 -29.49
N SER A 366 -15.69 25.67 -30.02
CA SER A 366 -14.25 25.89 -30.21
C SER A 366 -13.45 26.11 -28.91
N ILE A 367 -14.04 25.78 -27.76
CA ILE A 367 -13.36 25.78 -26.46
C ILE A 367 -13.00 24.32 -26.13
N PRO A 368 -11.73 24.01 -25.84
CA PRO A 368 -11.34 22.66 -25.44
C PRO A 368 -12.04 22.29 -24.12
N MET A 369 -12.59 21.09 -24.08
CA MET A 369 -13.26 20.52 -22.92
C MET A 369 -12.72 19.13 -22.66
N HIS A 370 -12.23 18.91 -21.44
CA HIS A 370 -11.71 17.63 -20.99
C HIS A 370 -12.72 16.96 -20.06
N LYS A 371 -13.17 15.76 -20.43
CA LYS A 371 -14.06 14.91 -19.65
C LYS A 371 -13.29 13.72 -19.11
N VAL A 372 -13.47 13.42 -17.83
CA VAL A 372 -12.89 12.25 -17.18
C VAL A 372 -14.00 11.47 -16.49
N ALA A 373 -14.04 10.16 -16.74
CA ALA A 373 -14.88 9.21 -16.03
C ALA A 373 -14.00 8.23 -15.24
N ILE A 374 -14.35 7.99 -13.97
CA ILE A 374 -13.62 7.07 -13.09
C ILE A 374 -14.62 6.09 -12.45
N THR A 375 -14.30 4.81 -12.52
CA THR A 375 -15.14 3.73 -11.96
C THR A 375 -14.62 3.29 -10.59
N SER A 376 -15.52 3.21 -9.62
CA SER A 376 -15.20 2.72 -8.28
C SER A 376 -15.09 1.20 -8.22
N THR A 377 -14.42 0.71 -7.19
CA THR A 377 -14.59 -0.67 -6.73
C THR A 377 -16.05 -0.93 -6.34
N ASN A 378 -16.48 -2.19 -6.40
CA ASN A 378 -17.84 -2.55 -6.03
C ASN A 378 -17.96 -2.67 -4.50
N LEU A 379 -18.81 -1.85 -3.92
CA LEU A 379 -18.96 -1.74 -2.47
C LEU A 379 -19.76 -2.88 -1.84
N ALA A 380 -20.59 -3.60 -2.59
CA ALA A 380 -21.42 -4.71 -2.08
C ALA A 380 -20.60 -5.90 -1.56
N VAL A 381 -19.29 -5.89 -1.81
CA VAL A 381 -18.34 -6.84 -1.25
C VAL A 381 -17.73 -6.35 0.06
N LEU A 382 -17.65 -5.04 0.23
CA LEU A 382 -17.03 -4.37 1.38
C LEU A 382 -18.04 -3.96 2.45
N THR A 383 -19.33 -3.99 2.12
CA THR A 383 -20.44 -3.59 2.97
C THR A 383 -21.49 -4.70 3.05
N ASP A 384 -22.36 -4.61 4.06
CA ASP A 384 -23.49 -5.51 4.29
C ASP A 384 -24.78 -5.09 3.57
N HIS A 385 -24.83 -3.87 3.04
CA HIS A 385 -25.96 -3.29 2.31
C HIS A 385 -25.72 -3.25 0.80
N ALA A 386 -26.79 -3.04 0.02
CA ALA A 386 -26.74 -3.11 -1.43
C ALA A 386 -26.00 -1.90 -2.03
N ALA A 387 -24.69 -2.04 -2.25
CA ALA A 387 -23.85 -0.97 -2.78
C ALA A 387 -23.15 -1.34 -4.10
N GLN A 388 -23.58 -0.77 -5.22
CA GLN A 388 -22.99 -1.07 -6.53
C GLN A 388 -21.81 -0.16 -6.86
N LYS A 389 -21.15 -0.46 -7.99
CA LYS A 389 -20.12 0.41 -8.57
C LYS A 389 -20.70 1.79 -8.85
N PHE A 390 -19.89 2.81 -8.64
CA PHE A 390 -20.21 4.20 -8.97
C PHE A 390 -19.26 4.69 -10.05
N VAL A 391 -19.78 5.43 -11.01
CA VAL A 391 -18.98 6.09 -12.05
C VAL A 391 -19.05 7.59 -11.79
N ALA A 392 -17.95 8.15 -11.33
CA ALA A 392 -17.82 9.60 -11.18
C ALA A 392 -17.44 10.20 -12.54
N GLN A 393 -18.05 11.32 -12.89
CA GLN A 393 -17.76 12.04 -14.12
C GLN A 393 -17.53 13.51 -13.81
N ALA A 394 -16.48 14.07 -14.38
CA ALA A 394 -16.20 15.49 -14.27
C ALA A 394 -15.64 16.06 -15.57
N ALA A 395 -15.87 17.35 -15.76
CA ALA A 395 -15.35 18.11 -16.87
C ALA A 395 -14.57 19.34 -16.39
N SER A 396 -13.61 19.78 -17.22
CA SER A 396 -12.89 21.04 -17.06
C SER A 396 -12.58 21.62 -18.44
N LEU A 397 -12.70 22.94 -18.55
CA LEU A 397 -12.24 23.71 -19.71
C LEU A 397 -10.75 24.10 -19.58
N ASP A 398 -10.16 23.94 -18.39
CA ASP A 398 -8.80 24.39 -18.09
C ASP A 398 -7.77 23.30 -18.38
N SER A 399 -7.97 22.10 -17.83
CA SER A 399 -7.03 21.00 -18.01
C SER A 399 -7.64 19.62 -17.72
N PRO A 400 -7.09 18.56 -18.35
CA PRO A 400 -7.47 17.18 -18.02
C PRO A 400 -7.19 16.82 -16.55
N ALA A 401 -6.13 17.38 -15.96
CA ALA A 401 -5.74 17.13 -14.58
C ALA A 401 -6.80 17.63 -13.59
N LEU A 402 -7.40 18.80 -13.85
CA LEU A 402 -8.47 19.33 -13.01
C LEU A 402 -9.76 18.51 -13.15
N ALA A 403 -10.11 18.07 -14.37
CA ALA A 403 -11.23 17.15 -14.59
C ALA A 403 -11.02 15.83 -13.83
N GLN A 404 -9.82 15.25 -13.92
CA GLN A 404 -9.46 14.03 -13.20
C GLN A 404 -9.58 14.23 -11.69
N GLN A 405 -9.00 15.30 -11.14
CA GLN A 405 -9.08 15.58 -9.70
C GLN A 405 -10.53 15.68 -9.21
N ARG A 406 -11.41 16.36 -9.96
CA ARG A 406 -12.84 16.48 -9.63
C ARG A 406 -13.55 15.13 -9.66
N ALA A 407 -13.30 14.30 -10.67
CA ALA A 407 -13.87 12.96 -10.75
C ALA A 407 -13.39 12.07 -9.58
N GLN A 408 -12.10 12.14 -9.22
CA GLN A 408 -11.55 11.43 -8.07
C GLN A 408 -12.20 11.86 -6.76
N GLN A 409 -12.37 13.17 -6.55
CA GLN A 409 -13.03 13.72 -5.36
C GLN A 409 -14.49 13.26 -5.24
N GLN A 410 -15.26 13.32 -6.33
CA GLN A 410 -16.65 12.84 -6.34
C GLN A 410 -16.75 11.35 -6.00
N LEU A 411 -15.89 10.52 -6.60
CA LEU A 411 -15.85 9.09 -6.32
C LEU A 411 -15.50 8.81 -4.86
N LEU A 412 -14.48 9.49 -4.32
CA LEU A 412 -14.06 9.31 -2.93
C LEU A 412 -15.14 9.77 -1.93
N LYS A 413 -15.86 10.85 -2.23
CA LYS A 413 -17.03 11.28 -1.45
C LYS A 413 -18.07 10.17 -1.40
N PHE A 414 -18.45 9.64 -2.57
CA PHE A 414 -19.42 8.54 -2.66
C PHE A 414 -18.94 7.30 -1.92
N TYR A 415 -17.67 6.91 -2.11
CA TYR A 415 -17.05 5.78 -1.44
C TYR A 415 -17.13 5.92 0.09
N ALA A 416 -16.81 7.11 0.62
CA ALA A 416 -16.81 7.35 2.07
C ALA A 416 -18.20 7.26 2.70
N VAL A 417 -19.24 7.85 2.08
CA VAL A 417 -20.61 7.84 2.64
C VAL A 417 -21.36 6.53 2.43
N ARG A 418 -20.77 5.60 1.66
CA ARG A 418 -21.27 4.24 1.46
C ARG A 418 -20.49 3.20 2.25
N LEU A 419 -19.27 3.49 2.68
CA LEU A 419 -18.45 2.53 3.40
C LEU A 419 -18.77 2.58 4.90
N PHE A 420 -19.85 1.92 5.29
CA PHE A 420 -20.25 1.76 6.68
C PHE A 420 -20.75 0.34 6.97
N ASP A 421 -20.77 0.00 8.25
CA ASP A 421 -21.31 -1.25 8.79
C ASP A 421 -22.69 -0.95 9.39
N SER A 422 -23.76 -1.53 8.86
CA SER A 422 -25.12 -1.23 9.33
C SER A 422 -25.35 -1.67 10.78
N ALA A 423 -24.56 -2.64 11.27
CA ALA A 423 -24.62 -3.11 12.65
C ALA A 423 -24.12 -2.05 13.66
N GLU A 424 -23.38 -1.03 13.21
CA GLU A 424 -22.91 0.07 14.07
C GLU A 424 -23.91 1.22 14.20
N LEU A 425 -24.98 1.21 13.40
CA LEU A 425 -25.99 2.26 13.44
C LEU A 425 -26.85 2.14 14.69
N HIS A 426 -27.11 3.26 15.35
CA HIS A 426 -27.95 3.29 16.54
C HIS A 426 -29.42 3.15 16.14
N LYS A 427 -30.11 2.12 16.65
CA LYS A 427 -31.52 1.85 16.35
C LYS A 427 -32.40 2.31 17.51
N ALA A 428 -33.25 3.29 17.25
CA ALA A 428 -34.16 3.86 18.25
C ALA A 428 -35.37 4.54 17.59
N THR A 429 -36.45 4.70 18.36
CA THR A 429 -37.56 5.61 18.02
C THR A 429 -37.16 7.04 18.34
N TYR A 430 -37.71 8.04 17.65
CA TYR A 430 -37.38 9.44 17.94
C TYR A 430 -37.77 9.84 19.36
N HIS A 431 -38.96 9.44 19.83
CA HIS A 431 -39.41 9.76 21.20
C HIS A 431 -38.46 9.24 22.28
N ALA A 432 -37.79 8.10 22.07
CA ALA A 432 -36.86 7.55 23.04
C ALA A 432 -35.56 8.36 23.19
N ILE A 433 -35.18 9.14 22.16
CA ILE A 433 -33.89 9.85 22.08
C ILE A 433 -34.03 11.34 21.76
N GLU A 434 -35.24 11.90 21.86
CA GLU A 434 -35.60 13.24 21.41
C GLU A 434 -34.64 14.34 21.92
N SER A 435 -34.23 14.26 23.19
CA SER A 435 -33.29 15.22 23.79
C SER A 435 -31.94 15.33 23.06
N ASP A 436 -31.53 14.25 22.42
CA ASP A 436 -30.25 14.10 21.74
C ASP A 436 -30.37 13.95 20.22
N ALA A 437 -31.57 14.02 19.64
CA ALA A 437 -31.82 13.73 18.23
C ALA A 437 -32.33 14.92 17.42
N LEU A 438 -31.99 14.94 16.12
CA LEU A 438 -32.53 15.91 15.17
C LEU A 438 -33.90 15.43 14.71
N GLU A 439 -34.94 16.24 14.94
CA GLU A 439 -36.29 15.92 14.47
C GLU A 439 -36.31 15.76 12.94
N PRO A 440 -36.65 14.57 12.39
CA PRO A 440 -36.56 14.30 10.95
C PRO A 440 -37.43 15.22 10.09
N ARG A 441 -38.56 15.69 10.63
CA ARG A 441 -39.47 16.61 9.91
C ARG A 441 -38.81 17.93 9.52
N ARG A 442 -37.74 18.33 10.21
CA ARG A 442 -36.99 19.56 9.89
C ARG A 442 -36.16 19.45 8.61
N LEU A 443 -35.96 18.22 8.11
CA LEU A 443 -35.24 17.93 6.88
C LEU A 443 -36.19 17.59 5.72
N LEU A 444 -37.47 17.37 6.01
CA LEU A 444 -38.46 16.92 5.03
C LEU A 444 -39.31 18.10 4.56
N HIS A 445 -39.06 18.57 3.35
CA HIS A 445 -39.69 19.79 2.80
C HIS A 445 -40.82 19.51 1.79
N TYR A 446 -41.28 18.26 1.65
CA TYR A 446 -42.41 17.90 0.79
C TYR A 446 -43.72 18.53 1.28
N THR A 447 -44.36 19.30 0.40
CA THR A 447 -45.67 19.91 0.65
C THR A 447 -46.78 18.84 0.80
N PRO A 448 -47.90 19.15 1.48
CA PRO A 448 -49.04 18.24 1.54
C PRO A 448 -49.60 17.86 0.16
N ALA A 449 -49.49 18.74 -0.84
CA ALA A 449 -49.92 18.47 -2.20
C ALA A 449 -49.03 17.41 -2.88
N GLN A 450 -47.70 17.52 -2.73
CA GLN A 450 -46.75 16.52 -3.23
C GLN A 450 -46.97 15.15 -2.57
N LYS A 451 -47.19 15.12 -1.26
CA LYS A 451 -47.46 13.87 -0.51
C LYS A 451 -48.75 13.16 -0.95
N ARG A 452 -49.69 13.86 -1.58
CA ARG A 452 -50.94 13.29 -2.12
C ARG A 452 -50.83 12.82 -3.57
N GLN A 453 -49.69 13.03 -4.24
CA GLN A 453 -49.50 12.58 -5.62
C GLN A 453 -49.54 11.05 -5.68
N THR A 454 -50.19 10.52 -6.71
CA THR A 454 -50.17 9.08 -7.00
C THR A 454 -48.72 8.65 -7.21
N ALA A 455 -48.29 7.59 -6.50
CA ALA A 455 -46.91 7.09 -6.49
C ALA A 455 -45.86 8.00 -5.81
N PHE A 456 -46.23 8.82 -4.81
CA PHE A 456 -45.24 9.44 -3.92
C PHE A 456 -44.36 8.35 -3.26
N PRO A 457 -43.03 8.35 -3.46
CA PRO A 457 -42.19 7.18 -3.16
C PRO A 457 -41.75 7.10 -1.69
N PHE A 458 -41.97 8.16 -0.91
CA PHE A 458 -41.43 8.27 0.45
C PHE A 458 -42.48 8.01 1.53
N SER A 459 -42.04 7.36 2.59
CA SER A 459 -42.84 7.09 3.78
C SER A 459 -43.05 8.37 4.59
N ALA A 460 -44.21 8.48 5.25
CA ALA A 460 -44.40 9.50 6.27
C ALA A 460 -43.51 9.17 7.49
N PHE A 461 -42.95 10.21 8.12
CA PHE A 461 -42.20 10.04 9.36
C PHE A 461 -43.14 9.82 10.55
N ASP A 462 -42.98 8.67 11.21
CA ASP A 462 -43.62 8.30 12.46
C ASP A 462 -42.58 8.33 13.60
N PRO A 463 -42.76 9.17 14.65
CA PRO A 463 -41.79 9.27 15.75
C PRO A 463 -41.68 8.03 16.63
N ASP A 464 -42.67 7.12 16.59
CA ASP A 464 -42.66 5.84 17.32
C ASP A 464 -42.07 4.69 16.49
N GLN A 465 -41.72 4.94 15.23
CA GLN A 465 -41.03 3.97 14.39
C GLN A 465 -39.54 3.90 14.73
N ILE A 466 -39.03 2.68 14.90
CA ILE A 466 -37.58 2.46 15.04
C ILE A 466 -36.91 2.75 13.70
N ILE A 467 -35.96 3.67 13.71
CA ILE A 467 -35.10 3.98 12.56
C ILE A 467 -33.62 3.97 12.97
N GLU A 468 -32.75 4.08 11.97
CA GLU A 468 -31.30 4.10 12.14
C GLU A 468 -30.78 5.54 12.32
N TRP A 469 -29.86 5.70 13.26
CA TRP A 469 -29.28 6.99 13.65
C TRP A 469 -27.75 6.89 13.68
N VAL A 470 -27.10 7.99 13.35
CA VAL A 470 -25.66 8.18 13.51
C VAL A 470 -25.36 9.39 14.37
N TRP A 471 -24.27 9.32 15.14
CA TRP A 471 -23.78 10.49 15.86
C TRP A 471 -23.17 11.50 14.89
N GLY A 472 -23.65 12.73 14.93
CA GLY A 472 -23.07 13.91 14.28
C GLY A 472 -22.72 15.00 15.31
N TYR A 473 -22.07 16.07 14.86
CA TYR A 473 -21.71 17.20 15.71
C TYR A 473 -22.39 18.49 15.23
N SER A 474 -23.18 19.12 16.08
CA SER A 474 -23.76 20.43 15.80
C SER A 474 -22.73 21.52 16.12
N LEU A 475 -22.26 22.23 15.09
CA LEU A 475 -21.40 23.39 15.26
C LEU A 475 -22.15 24.58 15.88
N LYS A 476 -23.47 24.68 15.67
CA LYS A 476 -24.31 25.76 16.21
C LYS A 476 -24.49 25.66 17.73
N SER A 477 -24.73 24.45 18.23
CA SER A 477 -24.98 24.20 19.65
C SER A 477 -23.80 23.51 20.34
N GLU A 478 -22.68 23.38 19.65
CA GLU A 478 -21.43 22.78 20.12
C GLU A 478 -21.58 21.45 20.88
N ARG A 479 -22.46 20.58 20.39
CA ARG A 479 -22.74 19.29 21.03
C ARG A 479 -22.91 18.15 20.02
N PRO A 480 -22.58 16.91 20.42
CA PRO A 480 -23.05 15.71 19.74
C PRO A 480 -24.58 15.67 19.63
N LEU A 481 -25.06 15.14 18.52
CA LEU A 481 -26.46 15.05 18.13
C LEU A 481 -26.66 13.79 17.27
N LEU A 482 -27.71 13.03 17.51
CA LEU A 482 -28.13 11.94 16.64
C LEU A 482 -28.84 12.50 15.41
N VAL A 483 -28.38 12.10 14.23
CA VAL A 483 -28.97 12.44 12.93
C VAL A 483 -29.49 11.15 12.30
N PRO A 484 -30.66 11.15 11.64
CA PRO A 484 -31.13 9.95 10.96
C PRO A 484 -30.11 9.51 9.91
N ALA A 485 -29.73 8.23 9.94
CA ALA A 485 -28.63 7.70 9.13
C ALA A 485 -28.81 7.98 7.63
N GLN A 486 -30.04 7.88 7.13
CA GLN A 486 -30.37 8.08 5.72
C GLN A 486 -30.11 9.50 5.17
N PHE A 487 -29.91 10.50 6.04
CA PHE A 487 -29.52 11.86 5.64
C PHE A 487 -28.01 12.12 5.77
N ALA A 488 -27.30 11.31 6.56
CA ALA A 488 -25.86 11.43 6.78
C ALA A 488 -25.05 10.45 5.92
N LEU A 489 -25.65 9.33 5.55
CA LEU A 489 -25.11 8.25 4.76
C LEU A 489 -25.93 8.11 3.47
N TYR A 490 -25.28 7.70 2.39
CA TYR A 490 -26.00 7.46 1.13
C TYR A 490 -26.73 6.11 1.22
N GLN A 491 -28.01 6.13 1.60
CA GLN A 491 -28.85 4.93 1.76
C GLN A 491 -30.07 4.95 0.81
N PRO A 492 -29.89 4.69 -0.49
CA PRO A 492 -31.00 4.66 -1.46
C PRO A 492 -31.97 3.51 -1.21
N ASP A 493 -31.57 2.53 -0.41
CA ASP A 493 -32.28 1.31 -0.01
C ASP A 493 -32.76 1.33 1.46
N ALA A 494 -32.77 2.52 2.10
CA ALA A 494 -33.28 2.67 3.46
C ALA A 494 -34.75 2.24 3.58
N THR A 495 -35.11 1.57 4.68
CA THR A 495 -36.51 1.20 4.97
C THR A 495 -36.82 1.53 6.43
N PRO A 496 -37.75 2.46 6.73
CA PRO A 496 -38.49 3.31 5.78
C PRO A 496 -37.58 4.36 5.10
N GLN A 497 -37.96 4.75 3.88
CA GLN A 497 -37.30 5.84 3.15
C GLN A 497 -38.12 7.13 3.27
N PHE A 498 -37.53 8.19 3.81
CA PHE A 498 -38.19 9.48 3.99
C PHE A 498 -37.88 10.50 2.90
N ASP A 499 -36.76 10.32 2.19
CA ASP A 499 -36.33 11.19 1.09
C ASP A 499 -35.42 10.45 0.10
N ALA A 500 -35.15 11.08 -1.04
CA ALA A 500 -34.15 10.64 -1.99
C ALA A 500 -32.75 10.78 -1.39
N ALA A 501 -31.92 9.75 -1.54
CA ALA A 501 -30.51 9.85 -1.17
C ALA A 501 -29.81 10.88 -2.07
N HIS A 502 -29.15 11.86 -1.47
CA HIS A 502 -28.44 12.93 -2.19
C HIS A 502 -27.04 13.16 -1.63
N MET A 503 -26.17 13.76 -2.44
CA MET A 503 -24.78 14.06 -2.08
C MET A 503 -24.59 15.51 -1.58
N ALA A 504 -25.67 16.29 -1.45
CA ALA A 504 -25.62 17.63 -0.86
C ALA A 504 -25.09 17.54 0.58
N GLY A 505 -24.16 18.44 0.94
CA GLY A 505 -23.50 18.42 2.24
C GLY A 505 -22.30 17.46 2.36
N VAL A 506 -22.08 16.56 1.41
CA VAL A 506 -20.91 15.67 1.42
C VAL A 506 -19.66 16.41 0.97
N GLY A 507 -18.72 16.57 1.90
CA GLY A 507 -17.46 17.28 1.69
C GLY A 507 -16.23 16.38 1.70
N ILE A 508 -15.16 16.85 1.07
CA ILE A 508 -13.84 16.20 1.09
C ILE A 508 -12.74 17.23 1.32
N GLY A 509 -11.75 16.87 2.12
CA GLY A 509 -10.66 17.78 2.46
C GLY A 509 -9.45 17.06 3.03
N ARG A 510 -8.31 17.76 3.07
CA ARG A 510 -7.09 17.28 3.74
C ARG A 510 -7.20 17.29 5.27
N THR A 511 -8.11 18.10 5.78
CA THR A 511 -8.46 18.27 7.18
C THR A 511 -9.97 18.22 7.31
N MET A 512 -10.49 17.96 8.51
CA MET A 512 -11.93 17.99 8.72
C MET A 512 -12.52 19.38 8.47
N GLN A 513 -11.81 20.47 8.80
CA GLN A 513 -12.29 21.84 8.55
C GLN A 513 -12.52 22.09 7.06
N ASN A 514 -11.59 21.66 6.20
CA ASN A 514 -11.74 21.80 4.76
C ASN A 514 -12.87 20.92 4.22
N ALA A 515 -13.04 19.71 4.76
CA ALA A 515 -14.15 18.85 4.38
C ALA A 515 -15.50 19.45 4.80
N ILE A 516 -15.62 20.01 6.00
CA ILE A 516 -16.82 20.71 6.47
C ILE A 516 -17.13 21.90 5.55
N LEU A 517 -16.13 22.72 5.22
CA LEU A 517 -16.33 23.89 4.35
C LEU A 517 -16.79 23.48 2.95
N ASP A 518 -16.17 22.45 2.36
CA ASP A 518 -16.56 21.88 1.06
C ASP A 518 -17.99 21.33 1.09
N GLY A 519 -18.39 20.67 2.19
CA GLY A 519 -19.76 20.23 2.42
C GLY A 519 -20.76 21.39 2.50
N LEU A 520 -20.44 22.44 3.26
CA LEU A 520 -21.29 23.64 3.38
C LEU A 520 -21.46 24.35 2.02
N HIS A 521 -20.38 24.50 1.25
CA HIS A 521 -20.45 25.07 -0.09
C HIS A 521 -21.37 24.26 -1.01
N SER A 522 -21.33 22.92 -0.91
CA SER A 522 -22.25 22.04 -1.64
C SER A 522 -23.70 22.32 -1.27
N VAL A 523 -24.04 22.46 0.02
CA VAL A 523 -25.42 22.79 0.45
C VAL A 523 -25.88 24.12 -0.12
N VAL A 524 -25.07 25.18 0.01
CA VAL A 524 -25.41 26.52 -0.52
C VAL A 524 -25.59 26.49 -2.03
N HIS A 525 -24.77 25.72 -2.75
CA HIS A 525 -24.89 25.55 -4.19
C HIS A 525 -26.21 24.90 -4.59
N TYR A 526 -26.61 23.81 -3.93
CA TYR A 526 -27.89 23.14 -4.21
C TYR A 526 -29.09 24.01 -3.81
N ASP A 527 -29.03 24.67 -2.67
CA ASP A 527 -30.07 25.61 -2.22
C ASP A 527 -30.27 26.75 -3.23
N ALA A 528 -29.19 27.40 -3.67
CA ALA A 528 -29.24 28.47 -4.67
C ALA A 528 -29.78 28.04 -6.04
N LEU A 529 -29.67 26.76 -6.42
CA LEU A 529 -30.27 26.23 -7.65
C LEU A 529 -31.77 25.94 -7.50
N THR A 530 -32.29 25.90 -6.27
CA THR A 530 -33.71 25.67 -5.99
C THR A 530 -34.52 26.96 -5.82
N ILE A 531 -33.85 28.09 -5.60
CA ILE A 531 -34.41 29.46 -5.57
C ILE A 531 -34.42 30.02 -7.00
#